data_AF-A0A1E5UZ02-F1
#
_entry.id   AF-A0A1E5UZ02-F1
#
_cell.length_a   1.000
_cell.length_b   1.000
_cell.length_c   1.000
_cell.angle_alpha   90.00
_cell.angle_beta   90.00
_cell.angle_gamma   90.00
#
_symmetry.space_group_name_H-M   'P 1'
#
loop_
_entity.id
_entity.type
_entity.pdbx_description
1 polymer ?
#
loop_
_entity_poly.entity_id
_entity_poly.type
_entity_poly.pdbx_seq_one_letter_code
_entity_poly.pdbx_strand_id
1 'polypeptide(L)' 'MDDDARCSWYHSFLPSYLTDYGEPRITHTYKVVFLGFAACLIEAELDVMSKELGFGSWIPDTTSQVPHVEY' A
#
# COMPACT_ATOMS: atom_id res chain seq x y z
N MET A 1 12.58 -12.12 10.99
CA MET A 1 12.80 -10.98 10.09
C MET A 1 12.29 -9.77 10.84
N ASP A 2 13.18 -8.83 11.17
CA ASP A 2 12.86 -7.63 11.92
C ASP A 2 11.80 -6.80 11.20
N ASP A 3 10.87 -6.22 11.97
CA ASP A 3 9.79 -5.40 11.44
C ASP A 3 10.30 -4.22 10.62
N ASP A 4 11.44 -3.65 11.02
CA ASP A 4 12.09 -2.52 10.37
C ASP A 4 12.68 -2.91 9.00
N ALA A 5 13.40 -4.03 8.93
CA ALA A 5 13.94 -4.57 7.68
C ALA A 5 12.83 -4.88 6.67
N ARG A 6 11.67 -5.35 7.16
CA ARG A 6 10.49 -5.60 6.33
C ARG A 6 9.83 -4.32 5.86
N CYS A 7 9.68 -3.31 6.71
CA CYS A 7 9.20 -2.00 6.29
C CYS A 7 10.12 -1.43 5.20
N SER A 8 11.44 -1.47 5.39
CA SER A 8 12.40 -1.00 4.39
C SER A 8 12.30 -1.76 3.06
N TRP A 9 12.03 -3.07 3.10
CA TRP A 9 11.80 -3.87 1.90
C TRP A 9 10.51 -3.46 1.18
N TYR A 10 9.41 -3.24 1.90
CA TYR A 10 8.16 -2.73 1.31
C TYR A 10 8.32 -1.34 0.69
N HIS A 11 9.09 -0.47 1.34
CA HIS A 11 9.40 0.84 0.77
C HIS A 11 10.25 0.76 -0.49
N SER A 12 11.01 -0.32 -0.69
CA SER A 12 11.82 -0.50 -1.91
C SER A 12 10.98 -0.82 -3.14
N PHE A 13 9.75 -1.35 -2.96
CA PHE A 13 8.78 -1.52 -4.05
C PHE A 13 8.01 -0.22 -4.37
N LEU A 14 8.10 0.78 -3.50
CA LEU A 14 7.39 2.04 -3.68
C LEU A 14 8.31 3.06 -4.36
N PRO A 15 7.77 3.87 -5.29
CA PRO A 15 8.57 4.89 -5.98
C PRO A 15 9.05 6.01 -5.02
N SER A 16 8.35 6.20 -3.90
CA SER A 16 8.77 7.11 -2.83
C SER A 16 8.22 6.67 -1.48
N TYR A 17 8.72 7.28 -0.39
CA TYR A 17 8.27 7.00 0.97
C TYR A 17 6.97 7.77 1.30
N LEU A 18 6.82 8.97 0.74
CA LEU A 18 5.73 9.90 1.01
C LEU A 18 4.89 10.13 -0.25
N THR A 19 3.60 10.37 -0.07
CA THR A 19 2.74 10.92 -1.13
C THR A 19 3.17 12.35 -1.45
N ASP A 20 2.66 12.91 -2.55
CA ASP A 20 2.89 14.32 -2.90
C ASP A 20 2.44 15.29 -1.78
N TYR A 21 1.52 14.83 -0.93
CA TYR A 21 1.02 15.54 0.25
C TYR A 21 1.91 15.40 1.50
N GLY A 22 3.04 14.68 1.41
CA GLY A 22 3.94 14.44 2.54
C GLY A 22 3.43 13.39 3.53
N GLU A 23 2.41 12.62 3.16
CA GLU A 23 1.84 11.56 4.00
C GLU A 23 2.52 10.22 3.73
N PRO A 24 2.65 9.33 4.73
CA PRO A 24 3.21 8.01 4.52
C PRO A 24 2.35 7.22 3.51
N ARG A 25 2.98 6.69 2.46
CA ARG A 25 2.27 5.90 1.45
C ARG A 25 1.70 4.62 1.99
N ILE A 26 2.46 3.94 2.85
CA ILE A 26 1.98 2.71 3.47
C ILE A 26 0.99 3.09 4.57
N THR A 27 -0.28 2.82 4.34
CA THR A 27 -1.36 3.07 5.30
C THR A 27 -1.48 1.92 6.30
N HIS A 28 -1.17 0.69 5.88
CA HIS A 28 -1.28 -0.47 6.74
C HIS A 28 -0.22 -1.52 6.42
N THR A 29 0.30 -2.21 7.43
CA THR A 29 1.17 -3.38 7.25
C THR A 29 0.53 -4.61 7.88
N TYR A 30 0.30 -5.62 7.06
CA TYR A 30 -0.23 -6.90 7.48
C TYR A 30 0.93 -7.81 7.87
N LYS A 31 0.88 -8.30 9.12
CA LYS A 31 1.97 -9.09 9.72
C LYS A 31 1.51 -10.42 10.32
N VAL A 32 0.21 -10.61 10.49
CA VAL A 32 -0.37 -11.71 11.29
C VAL A 32 -0.88 -12.85 10.40
N VAL A 33 -1.71 -12.56 9.39
CA VAL A 33 -2.39 -13.59 8.57
C VAL A 33 -1.80 -13.70 7.16
N PHE A 34 -1.23 -12.61 6.66
CA PHE A 34 -0.52 -12.53 5.39
C PHE A 34 0.58 -11.49 5.54
N LEU A 35 1.74 -11.73 4.91
CA LEU A 35 2.79 -10.71 4.79
C LEU A 35 2.45 -9.82 3.61
N GLY A 36 2.02 -8.60 3.90
CA GLY A 36 1.68 -7.62 2.87
C GLY A 36 1.51 -6.23 3.46
N PHE A 37 1.23 -5.25 2.61
CA PHE A 37 0.96 -3.89 3.02
C PHE A 37 -0.11 -3.27 2.13
N ALA A 38 -0.87 -2.35 2.69
CA ALA A 38 -1.73 -1.45 1.94
C ALA A 38 -0.96 -0.13 1.75
N ALA A 39 -0.92 0.36 0.52
CA ALA A 39 -0.34 1.65 0.21
C ALA A 39 -1.30 2.50 -0.62
N CYS A 40 -1.30 3.80 -0.35
CA CYS A 40 -1.95 4.80 -1.18
C CYS A 40 -1.04 5.13 -2.36
N LEU A 41 -1.50 4.80 -3.57
CA LEU A 41 -0.79 5.02 -4.82
C LEU A 41 -1.72 5.78 -5.76
N ILE A 42 -1.18 6.76 -6.49
CA ILE A 42 -1.93 7.36 -7.60
C ILE A 42 -1.88 6.44 -8.82
N GLU A 43 -2.84 6.59 -9.75
CA GLU A 43 -2.93 5.74 -10.94
C GLU A 43 -1.63 5.68 -11.76
N ALA A 44 -0.91 6.80 -11.88
CA ALA A 44 0.36 6.86 -12.59
C ALA A 44 1.45 5.99 -11.94
N GLU A 45 1.45 5.88 -10.61
CA GLU A 45 2.44 5.10 -9.86
C GLU A 45 2.06 3.63 -9.82
N LEU A 46 0.76 3.36 -9.73
CA LEU A 46 0.22 2.03 -9.86
C LEU A 46 0.53 1.44 -11.25
N ASP A 47 0.45 2.22 -12.33
CA ASP A 47 0.84 1.78 -13.66
C ASP A 47 2.34 1.40 -13.71
N VAL A 48 3.21 2.20 -13.10
CA VAL A 48 4.65 1.89 -13.01
C VAL A 48 4.89 0.62 -12.18
N MET A 49 4.28 0.49 -11.01
CA MET A 49 4.41 -0.70 -10.16
C MET A 49 3.83 -1.94 -10.83
N SER A 50 2.72 -1.81 -11.56
CA SER A 50 2.09 -2.93 -12.28
C SER A 50 2.96 -3.52 -13.38
N LYS A 51 3.92 -2.72 -13.87
CA LYS A 51 4.90 -3.12 -14.89
C LYS A 51 6.17 -3.71 -14.28
N GLU A 52 6.32 -3.68 -12.94
CA GLU A 52 7.49 -4.20 -12.28
C GLU A 52 7.46 -5.73 -12.15
N LEU A 53 8.60 -6.36 -12.43
CA LEU A 53 8.79 -7.80 -12.31
C LEU A 53 8.65 -8.24 -10.85
N GLY A 54 7.60 -9.00 -10.55
CA GLY A 54 7.28 -9.46 -9.19
C GLY A 54 5.99 -8.86 -8.63
N PHE A 55 5.37 -7.92 -9.33
CA PHE A 55 4.05 -7.41 -8.99
C PHE A 55 2.97 -8.41 -9.45
N GLY A 56 2.29 -9.04 -8.48
CA GLY A 56 1.31 -10.10 -8.77
C GLY A 56 -0.08 -9.55 -9.10
N SER A 57 -0.66 -8.76 -8.20
CA SER A 57 -1.98 -8.17 -8.33
C SER A 57 -2.15 -7.07 -7.29
N TRP A 58 -3.03 -6.11 -7.57
CA TRP A 58 -3.45 -5.09 -6.62
C TRP A 58 -4.95 -5.12 -6.46
N ILE A 59 -5.42 -4.75 -5.27
CA ILE A 59 -6.82 -4.64 -4.95
C ILE A 59 -7.07 -3.18 -4.57
N PRO A 60 -7.97 -2.45 -5.25
CA PRO A 60 -8.36 -1.12 -4.80
C PRO A 60 -8.92 -1.21 -3.39
N ASP A 61 -8.48 -0.30 -2.51
CA ASP A 61 -9.14 -0.13 -1.21
C ASP A 61 -10.49 0.55 -1.44
N THR A 62 -11.53 -0.24 -1.71
CA THR A 62 -12.90 0.26 -1.87
C THR A 62 -13.60 0.46 -0.52
N THR A 63 -12.84 0.55 0.58
CA THR A 63 -13.37 0.55 1.94
C THR A 63 -13.61 1.96 2.46
N SER A 64 -14.60 2.63 1.87
CA SER A 64 -15.55 3.49 2.62
C SER A 64 -16.63 4.05 1.69
N GLN A 65 -17.56 3.19 1.29
CA GLN A 65 -18.96 3.58 1.30
C GLN A 65 -19.70 2.60 2.19
N VAL A 66 -19.41 2.65 3.50
CA VAL A 66 -20.45 2.27 4.47
C VAL A 66 -21.48 3.40 4.41
N PRO A 67 -22.72 3.19 3.92
CA PRO A 67 -23.77 4.16 4.18
C PRO A 67 -23.89 4.27 5.70
N HIS A 68 -23.74 5.50 6.20
CA HIS A 68 -24.03 5.84 7.58
C HIS A 68 -25.47 5.38 7.88
N VAL A 69 -25.63 4.21 8.50
CA VAL A 69 -26.94 3.78 9.01
C VAL A 69 -27.00 4.29 10.44
N GLU A 70 -27.54 5.49 10.58
CA GLU A 70 -27.94 6.08 11.86
C GLU A 70 -29.11 5.24 12.42
N TYR A 71 -29.02 4.80 13.67
CA TYR A 71 -30.07 4.09 14.42
C TYR A 71 -30.65 5.00 15.49
#